data_AF-A0A928SMB2-F1
#
_entry.id   AF-A0A928SMB2-F1
#
_cell.length_a   1.000
_cell.length_b   1.000
_cell.length_c   1.000
_cell.angle_alpha   90.00
_cell.angle_beta   90.00
_cell.angle_gamma   90.00
#
_symmetry.space_group_name_H-M   'P 1'
#
loop_
_entity.id
_entity.type
_entity.pdbx_description
1 polymer ?
#
loop_
_entity_poly.entity_id
_entity_poly.type
_entity_poly.pdbx_seq_one_letter_code
_entity_poly.pdbx_strand_id
1 'polypeptide(L)'
;MSTYTPQVGDVIKMRSWHGIVLDIFRSDANKTVLQVQTVRNIFRKLGPELIEVDLAPEHIAPATLEDLHREIALHREMQENALQQFISQAAESSTLSVSEKVLEV
;
A
#
# COMPACT_ATOMS: atom_id res chain seq x y z
N MET A 1 20.07 22.48 -3.00
CA MET A 1 18.74 21.87 -3.19
C MET A 1 17.97 22.04 -1.89
N SER A 2 16.76 22.59 -1.93
CA SER A 2 15.92 22.74 -0.74
C SER A 2 15.41 21.37 -0.31
N THR A 3 15.63 20.98 0.94
CA THR A 3 15.08 19.74 1.50
C THR A 3 13.57 19.88 1.59
N TYR A 4 12.83 18.91 1.05
CA TYR A 4 11.37 18.88 1.16
C TYR A 4 10.98 18.78 2.65
N THR A 5 10.04 19.64 3.07
CA THR A 5 9.50 19.65 4.43
C THR A 5 8.01 19.27 4.36
N PRO A 6 7.62 18.07 4.81
CA PRO A 6 6.24 17.61 4.77
C PRO A 6 5.29 18.54 5.53
N GLN A 7 4.08 18.71 5.01
CA GLN A 7 2.96 19.41 5.66
C GLN A 7 1.78 18.45 5.87
N VAL A 8 0.89 18.80 6.82
CA VAL A 8 -0.37 18.07 6.99
C VAL A 8 -1.19 18.17 5.69
N GLY A 9 -1.71 17.04 5.24
CA GLY A 9 -2.44 16.89 3.97
C GLY A 9 -1.55 16.56 2.77
N ASP A 10 -0.23 16.63 2.91
CA ASP A 10 0.68 16.24 1.83
C ASP A 10 0.58 14.74 1.56
N VAL A 11 0.63 14.39 0.27
CA VAL A 11 0.85 13.01 -0.16
C VAL A 11 2.35 12.83 -0.38
N ILE A 12 2.94 11.93 0.41
CA ILE A 12 4.37 11.64 0.39
C ILE A 12 4.62 10.26 -0.17
N LYS A 13 5.78 10.10 -0.80
CA LYS A 13 6.34 8.80 -1.16
C LYS A 13 7.48 8.45 -0.22
N MET A 14 7.45 7.21 0.22
CA MET A 14 8.39 6.62 1.17
C MET A 14 8.83 5.25 0.66
N ARG A 15 10.06 5.17 0.14
CA ARG A 15 10.60 3.95 -0.50
C ARG A 15 9.64 3.34 -1.53
N SER A 16 8.82 2.38 -1.11
CA SER A 16 7.88 1.60 -1.96
C SER A 16 6.40 1.92 -1.72
N TRP A 17 6.08 2.90 -0.86
CA TRP A 17 4.71 3.18 -0.46
C TRP A 17 4.40 4.67 -0.54
N HIS A 18 3.14 4.97 -0.80
CA HIS A 18 2.60 6.31 -0.65
C HIS A 18 1.71 6.41 0.59
N GLY A 19 1.67 7.61 1.16
CA GLY A 19 0.84 7.90 2.32
C GLY A 19 0.48 9.37 2.40
N ILE A 20 -0.60 9.66 3.13
CA ILE A 20 -1.02 11.02 3.45
C ILE A 20 -0.54 11.37 4.85
N VAL A 21 0.04 12.56 5.00
CA VAL A 21 0.42 13.12 6.30
C VAL A 21 -0.85 13.61 6.99
N LEU A 22 -1.19 13.00 8.12
CA LEU A 22 -2.36 13.36 8.92
C LEU A 22 -2.03 14.38 10.01
N ASP A 23 -0.86 14.26 10.61
CA ASP A 23 -0.41 15.15 11.68
C ASP A 23 1.13 15.21 11.75
N ILE A 24 1.67 16.27 12.34
CA ILE A 24 3.10 16.51 12.53
C ILE A 24 3.34 16.99 13.96
N PHE A 25 4.17 16.25 14.69
CA PHE A 25 4.50 16.58 16.07
C PHE A 25 6.01 16.48 16.34
N ARG A 26 6.42 17.01 17.49
CA ARG A 26 7.79 16.93 17.99
C ARG A 26 7.88 15.84 19.05
N SER A 27 8.87 14.97 18.93
CA SER A 27 9.19 14.01 19.99
C SER A 27 9.88 14.70 21.16
N ASP A 28 10.01 14.00 22.28
CA ASP A 28 10.76 14.46 23.46
C ASP A 28 12.23 14.78 23.15
N ALA A 29 12.80 14.16 22.11
CA ALA A 29 14.14 14.43 21.60
C ALA A 29 14.19 15.55 20.55
N ASN A 30 13.11 16.34 20.43
CA ASN A 30 12.92 17.42 19.45
C ASN A 30 12.94 16.96 17.98
N LYS A 31 12.71 15.66 17.73
CA LYS A 31 12.64 15.08 16.38
C LYS A 31 11.27 15.38 15.76
N THR A 32 11.23 15.57 14.44
CA THR A 32 9.99 15.69 13.68
C THR A 32 9.41 14.31 13.43
N VAL A 33 8.18 14.08 13.89
CA VAL A 33 7.44 12.84 13.71
C VAL A 33 6.18 13.12 12.91
N LEU A 34 5.96 12.35 11.86
CA LEU A 34 4.76 12.39 11.05
C LEU A 34 3.82 11.27 11.47
N GLN A 35 2.54 11.57 11.62
CA GLN A 35 1.49 10.57 11.58
C GLN A 35 1.05 10.39 10.12
N VAL A 36 1.26 9.21 9.54
CA VAL A 36 1.03 8.96 8.12
C VAL A 36 0.07 7.80 7.95
N GLN A 37 -0.98 8.00 7.15
CA GLN A 37 -1.83 6.90 6.71
C GLN A 37 -1.34 6.42 5.35
N THR A 38 -0.76 5.22 5.32
CA THR A 38 -0.32 4.60 4.08
C THR A 38 -1.41 3.75 3.45
N VAL A 39 -1.35 3.61 2.13
CA VAL A 39 -2.23 2.72 1.35
C VAL A 39 -2.12 1.28 1.85
N ARG A 40 -0.89 0.83 2.18
CA ARG A 40 -0.62 -0.47 2.79
C ARG A 40 -1.43 -0.69 4.09
N ASN A 41 -1.45 0.30 4.98
CA ASN A 41 -2.17 0.17 6.24
C ASN A 41 -3.69 0.18 6.03
N ILE A 42 -4.21 0.96 5.07
CA ILE A 42 -5.63 0.93 4.70
C ILE A 42 -6.03 -0.48 4.25
N PHE A 43 -5.28 -1.08 3.33
CA PHE A 43 -5.55 -2.44 2.85
C PHE A 43 -5.50 -3.49 3.96
N ARG A 44 -4.61 -3.31 4.94
CA ARG A 44 -4.46 -4.21 6.09
C ARG A 44 -5.42 -3.92 7.24
N LYS A 45 -6.29 -2.91 7.12
CA LYS A 45 -7.17 -2.41 8.20
C LYS A 45 -6.39 -2.00 9.45
N LEU A 46 -5.20 -1.44 9.26
CA LEU A 46 -4.36 -0.89 10.32
C LEU A 46 -4.50 0.63 10.36
N GLY A 47 -4.28 1.20 11.55
CA GLY A 47 -4.27 2.66 11.73
C GLY A 47 -3.07 3.35 11.09
N PRO A 48 -2.99 4.69 11.25
CA PRO A 48 -1.83 5.46 10.83
C PRO A 48 -0.55 5.01 11.54
N GLU A 49 0.58 5.12 10.85
CA GLU A 49 1.90 4.85 11.41
C GLU A 49 2.64 6.15 11.76
N LEU A 50 3.58 6.05 12.70
CA LEU A 50 4.41 7.17 13.14
C LEU A 50 5.79 7.05 12.50
N ILE A 51 6.27 8.14 11.91
CA ILE A 51 7.51 8.16 11.13
C ILE A 51 8.40 9.30 11.61
N GLU A 52 9.57 8.97 12.12
CA GLU A 52 10.60 9.95 12.47
C GLU A 52 11.38 10.37 11.22
N VAL A 53 11.20 11.61 10.78
CA VAL A 53 11.78 12.14 9.53
C VAL A 53 13.29 12.28 9.64
N ASP A 54 13.79 12.68 10.81
CA ASP A 54 15.20 12.97 11.04
C ASP A 54 16.11 11.73 11.00
N LEU A 55 15.55 10.51 10.97
CA LEU A 55 16.33 9.28 10.84
C LEU A 55 16.67 8.94 9.39
N ALA A 56 15.91 9.46 8.42
CA ALA A 56 16.18 9.28 7.00
C ALA A 56 15.46 10.34 6.13
N PRO A 57 15.91 11.59 6.15
CA PRO A 57 15.25 12.70 5.46
C PRO A 57 15.20 12.52 3.94
N GLU A 58 16.15 11.81 3.35
CA GLU A 58 16.18 11.47 1.92
C GLU A 58 15.15 10.41 1.50
N HIS A 59 14.53 9.71 2.45
CA HIS A 59 13.53 8.68 2.16
C HIS A 59 12.11 9.25 2.04
N ILE A 60 11.90 10.55 2.29
CA ILE A 60 10.60 11.20 2.17
C ILE A 60 10.68 12.25 1.07
N ALA A 61 9.81 12.09 0.07
CA ALA A 61 9.66 13.04 -1.02
C ALA A 61 8.18 13.30 -1.28
N PRO A 62 7.81 14.45 -1.88
CA PRO A 62 6.43 14.65 -2.32
C PRO A 62 6.10 13.63 -3.41
N ALA A 63 4.89 13.06 -3.33
CA ALA A 63 4.37 12.20 -4.38
C ALA A 63 3.90 13.06 -5.55
N THR A 64 4.25 12.66 -6.77
CA THR A 64 3.69 13.26 -7.98
C THR A 64 2.40 12.55 -8.38
N LEU A 65 1.58 13.20 -9.20
CA LEU A 65 0.39 12.55 -9.76
C LEU A 65 0.74 11.30 -10.58
N GLU A 66 1.90 11.31 -11.25
CA GLU A 66 2.41 10.14 -11.98
C GLU A 66 2.73 8.98 -11.03
N ASP A 67 3.37 9.25 -9.89
CA ASP A 67 3.66 8.24 -8.87
C ASP A 67 2.35 7.56 -8.39
N LEU A 68 1.30 8.35 -8.17
CA LEU A 68 -0.01 7.85 -7.74
C LEU A 68 -0.70 7.02 -8.83
N HIS A 69 -0.68 7.47 -10.08
CA HIS A 69 -1.22 6.68 -11.19
C HIS A 69 -0.49 5.33 -11.34
N ARG A 70 0.83 5.31 -11.13
CA ARG A 70 1.64 4.09 -11.17
C ARG A 70 1.26 3.13 -10.04
N GLU A 71 1.05 3.64 -8.83
CA GLU A 71 0.61 2.83 -7.68
C GLU A 71 -0.79 2.23 -7.91
N ILE A 72 -1.73 3.03 -8.44
CA ILE A 72 -3.08 2.56 -8.78
C ILE A 72 -3.03 1.46 -9.85
N ALA A 73 -2.23 1.66 -10.90
CA ALA A 73 -2.08 0.67 -11.97
C ALA A 73 -1.52 -0.65 -11.44
N LEU A 74 -0.46 -0.59 -10.62
CA LEU A 74 0.13 -1.78 -9.98
C LEU A 74 -0.89 -2.53 -9.12
N HIS A 75 -1.66 -1.82 -8.30
CA HIS A 75 -2.68 -2.45 -7.46
C HIS A 75 -3.82 -3.08 -8.27
N ARG A 76 -4.25 -2.46 -9.37
CA ARG A 76 -5.26 -3.04 -10.26
C ARG A 76 -4.76 -4.33 -10.91
N GLU A 77 -3.54 -4.32 -11.44
CA GLU A 77 -2.91 -5.51 -12.03
C GLU A 77 -2.80 -6.65 -11.01
N MET A 78 -2.36 -6.35 -9.78
CA MET A 78 -2.31 -7.35 -8.70
C MET A 78 -3.69 -7.92 -8.37
N GLN A 79 -4.74 -7.09 -8.33
CA GLN A 79 -6.11 -7.52 -8.06
C GLN A 79 -6.68 -8.40 -9.18
N GLU A 80 -6.46 -8.01 -10.44
CA GLU A 80 -6.91 -8.77 -11.61
C GLU A 80 -6.22 -10.14 -11.67
N ASN A 81 -4.90 -10.17 -11.45
CA ASN A 81 -4.13 -11.41 -11.41
C ASN A 81 -4.59 -12.34 -10.27
N ALA A 82 -4.83 -11.80 -9.07
CA ALA A 82 -5.34 -12.58 -7.95
C ALA A 82 -6.75 -13.15 -8.25
N LEU A 83 -7.63 -12.35 -8.85
CA LEU A 83 -8.97 -12.79 -9.24
C LEU A 83 -8.92 -13.92 -10.27
N GLN A 84 -8.07 -13.80 -11.29
CA GLN A 84 -7.87 -14.86 -12.29
C GLN A 84 -7.39 -16.16 -11.65
N GLN A 85 -6.43 -16.08 -10.72
CA GLN A 85 -5.97 -17.27 -9.98
C GLN A 85 -7.09 -17.93 -9.18
N PHE A 86 -7.94 -17.16 -8.50
CA PHE A 86 -9.10 -17.71 -7.80
C PHE A 86 -10.10 -18.38 -8.74
N ILE A 87 -10.39 -17.77 -9.89
CA ILE A 87 -11.29 -18.34 -10.90
C ILE A 87 -10.72 -19.65 -11.46
N SER A 88 -9.43 -19.67 -11.80
CA SER A 88 -8.76 -20.88 -12.29
C SER A 88 -8.81 -22.02 -11.27
N GLN A 89 -8.50 -21.75 -10.00
CA GLN A 89 -8.55 -22.76 -8.93
C GLN A 89 -9.97 -23.27 -8.68
N ALA A 90 -10.97 -22.38 -8.72
CA ALA A 90 -12.37 -22.78 -8.57
C ALA A 90 -12.85 -23.64 -9.75
N ALA A 91 -12.43 -23.31 -10.97
CA ALA A 91 -12.73 -24.10 -12.16
C ALA A 91 -12.11 -25.51 -12.08
N GLU A 92 -10.83 -25.61 -11.71
CA GLU A 92 -10.13 -26.89 -11.53
C GLU A 92 -10.76 -27.76 -10.43
N SER A 93 -11.17 -27.16 -9.31
CA SER A 93 -11.86 -27.87 -8.22
C SER A 93 -13.24 -28.36 -8.64
N SER A 94 -13.93 -27.63 -9.52
CA SER A 94 -15.26 -27.99 -10.01
C SER A 94 -15.21 -29.18 -10.98
N THR A 95 -14.22 -29.24 -11.87
CA THR A 95 -14.01 -30.37 -12.80
C THR A 95 -13.64 -31.66 -12.08
N LEU A 96 -12.85 -31.60 -11.01
CA LEU A 96 -12.51 -32.77 -10.19
C LEU A 96 -13.76 -33.38 -9.52
N SER A 97 -14.69 -32.56 -9.02
CA SER A 97 -15.91 -33.07 -8.37
C SER A 97 -16.91 -33.73 -9.34
N VAL A 98 -16.87 -33.38 -10.63
CA VAL A 98 -17.71 -34.01 -11.66
C VAL A 98 -17.11 -35.34 -12.11
N SER A 99 -15.78 -35.45 -12.22
CA SER A 99 -15.12 -36.71 -12.58
C SER A 99 -15.28 -37.80 -11.52
N GLU A 100 -15.30 -37.48 -10.23
CA GLU A 100 -15.55 -38.48 -9.17
C GLU A 100 -16.97 -39.06 -9.25
N LYS A 101 -17.98 -38.25 -9.59
CA LYS A 101 -19.37 -38.73 -9.73
C LYS A 101 -19.61 -39.59 -10.97
N VAL A 102 -18.79 -39.49 -12.01
CA VAL A 102 -18.94 -40.27 -13.25
C VAL A 102 -18.33 -41.67 -13.12
N LEU A 103 -17.47 -41.90 -12.12
CA LEU A 103 -16.83 -43.20 -11.86
C LEU A 103 -17.62 -44.13 -10.91
N GLU A 104 -18.76 -43.67 -10.34
CA GLU A 104 -19.63 -44.45 -9.46
C GLU A 104 -20.92 -45.00 -10.13
N VAL A 105 -21.00 -45.02 -11.47
CA VAL A 105 -22.15 -45.57 -12.22
C VAL A 105 -21.79 -46.88 -12.92
#